data_AF-A0A970N4N0-F1
#
_entry.id   AF-A0A970N4N0-F1
#
_cell.length_a   1.000
_cell.length_b   1.000
_cell.length_c   1.000
_cell.angle_alpha   90.00
_cell.angle_beta   90.00
_cell.angle_gamma   90.00
#
_symmetry.space_group_name_H-M   'P 1'
#
loop_
_entity.id
_entity.type
_entity.pdbx_description
1 polymer ?
#
loop_
_entity_poly.entity_id
_entity_poly.type
_entity_poly.pdbx_seq_one_letter_code
_entity_poly.pdbx_strand_id
1 'polypeptide(L)'
;SVFIIYIFLFLIVDLFANNVFGFLSKILPNVFEKVALQNTSFSTRLLNPKISWLSFLKSPWYGHGIHGMQIDRDLIILDQGFAGNVDAATNTSFSLLATFGVFGSLFTIALILGILFCNEEIFSNKILLLIIFLVIINKEPHTNILLTWIFVFFFIKESFDEKIIQKKYPTIEEKFQIKLFLKGGNDTAVLSKNLVGTILIKGMALIISFFSVSVFSKYFNNDHTYGLWLAILSVLSWIMTFDLGLGNGMKNSLIDSFHRGTEEKSKKIIASSYLSSIFIALFLFLIGVVLALSINLNNLFNISEELVSPALLKTVMIITLFGISLEFVLKNISYIFHSLQKQLYAGIFSFISSLLLFIFAFTFKFQNITLQFVILSVIYVIFYNFPYLIGTIYIFKKPLKNIRPKISDFDTKVAKEVMGVGIIFFLMQISLLFLNSTNSILIANIFGSDVVVYFTKYTKLFNVILSLFTVMTLTLWAAIRKAYVNKNQKWIKKMNFYFHLLAVVMVMLCGTIVLFLQPIFNIWLGDATIIVDWVIALVCFASISVRLFTTVSSAISNGLQTLKPQLICLLTGVIIKIPLVFIIKLLFVNVPWYSIIVVDIMCYIPLLVILPIANYRKIKNMSWKEDSVVS
;
A
#
# COMPACT_ATOMS: atom_id res chain seq x y z
N SER A 1 23.86 7.64 -1.92
CA SER A 1 24.49 8.93 -1.53
C SER A 1 24.76 9.78 -2.75
N VAL A 2 25.65 9.37 -3.66
CA VAL A 2 25.98 10.14 -4.89
C VAL A 2 24.78 10.39 -5.82
N PHE A 3 23.87 9.42 -5.95
CA PHE A 3 22.64 9.54 -6.75
C PHE A 3 21.66 10.62 -6.24
N ILE A 4 21.57 10.79 -4.91
CA ILE A 4 20.73 11.83 -4.30
C ILE A 4 21.37 13.20 -4.50
N ILE A 5 22.70 13.28 -4.43
CA ILE A 5 23.45 14.49 -4.74
C ILE A 5 23.21 14.90 -6.20
N TYR A 6 23.17 13.97 -7.16
CA TYR A 6 22.86 14.28 -8.55
C TYR A 6 21.41 14.70 -8.78
N ILE A 7 20.42 14.07 -8.13
CA ILE A 7 19.02 14.52 -8.21
C ILE A 7 18.86 15.89 -7.56
N PHE A 8 19.54 16.13 -6.45
CA PHE A 8 19.52 17.40 -5.72
C PHE A 8 20.24 18.50 -6.52
N LEU A 9 21.39 18.22 -7.13
CA LEU A 9 22.06 19.12 -8.07
C LEU A 9 21.21 19.38 -9.31
N PHE A 10 20.55 18.35 -9.86
CA PHE A 10 19.67 18.51 -11.01
C PHE A 10 18.46 19.40 -10.67
N LEU A 11 17.83 19.20 -9.51
CA LEU A 11 16.72 20.02 -9.03
C LEU A 11 17.16 21.45 -8.64
N ILE A 12 18.36 21.63 -8.10
CA ILE A 12 18.94 22.96 -7.82
C ILE A 12 19.25 23.68 -9.14
N VAL A 13 19.85 22.99 -10.10
CA VAL A 13 20.13 23.53 -11.42
C VAL A 13 18.83 23.87 -12.15
N ASP A 14 17.75 23.10 -11.96
CA ASP A 14 16.42 23.39 -12.49
C ASP A 14 15.78 24.63 -11.80
N LEU A 15 15.83 24.70 -10.46
CA LEU A 15 15.31 25.83 -9.67
C LEU A 15 16.04 27.15 -9.93
N PHE A 16 17.35 27.09 -10.16
CA PHE A 16 18.17 28.27 -10.42
C PHE A 16 18.56 28.40 -11.89
N ALA A 17 17.94 27.62 -12.80
CA ALA A 17 18.31 27.56 -14.22
C ALA A 17 18.44 28.96 -14.83
N ASN A 18 17.44 29.82 -14.61
CA ASN A 18 17.43 31.18 -15.15
C ASN A 18 18.55 32.07 -14.57
N ASN A 19 18.86 31.93 -13.29
CA ASN A 19 19.93 32.69 -12.63
C ASN A 19 21.32 32.18 -13.02
N VAL A 20 21.48 30.87 -13.17
CA VAL A 20 22.71 30.20 -13.61
C VAL A 20 22.98 30.54 -15.08
N PHE A 21 21.97 30.48 -15.96
CA PHE A 21 22.12 30.85 -17.36
C PHE A 21 22.36 32.36 -17.54
N GLY A 22 21.71 33.22 -16.75
CA GLY A 22 21.97 34.66 -16.74
C GLY A 22 23.36 35.03 -16.22
N PHE A 23 23.95 34.22 -15.34
CA PHE A 23 25.34 34.37 -14.91
C PHE A 23 26.33 33.85 -15.94
N LEU A 24 26.07 32.67 -16.53
CA LEU A 24 26.94 32.06 -17.54
C LEU A 24 26.96 32.85 -18.86
N SER A 25 25.85 33.48 -19.25
CA SER A 25 25.79 34.34 -20.45
C SER A 25 26.62 35.61 -20.32
N LYS A 26 26.85 36.11 -19.10
CA LYS A 26 27.76 37.23 -18.84
C LYS A 26 29.23 36.86 -18.93
N ILE A 27 29.58 35.60 -18.67
CA ILE A 27 30.97 35.10 -18.64
C ILE A 27 31.42 34.60 -20.01
N LEU A 28 30.55 33.88 -20.73
CA LEU A 28 30.83 33.29 -22.04
C LEU A 28 29.65 33.55 -23.00
N PRO A 29 29.51 34.79 -23.52
CA PRO A 29 28.35 35.21 -24.31
C PRO A 29 28.14 34.33 -25.55
N ASN A 30 29.20 34.09 -26.32
CA ASN A 30 29.15 33.31 -27.56
C ASN A 30 28.67 31.85 -27.38
N VAL A 31 28.70 31.30 -26.15
CA VAL A 31 28.28 29.92 -25.84
C VAL A 31 26.89 29.89 -25.21
N PHE A 32 26.60 30.81 -24.28
CA PHE A 32 25.41 30.72 -23.42
C PHE A 32 24.32 31.76 -23.72
N GLU A 33 24.57 32.72 -24.60
CA GLU A 33 23.56 33.71 -25.03
C GLU A 33 22.32 33.04 -25.67
N LYS A 34 22.52 31.95 -26.43
CA LYS A 34 21.42 31.14 -26.99
C LYS A 34 20.60 30.36 -25.95
N VAL A 35 21.10 30.21 -24.73
CA VAL A 35 20.41 29.52 -23.63
C VAL A 35 19.70 30.52 -22.70
N ALA A 36 20.24 31.75 -22.59
CA ALA A 36 19.66 32.83 -21.79
C ALA A 36 18.52 33.58 -22.49
N LEU A 37 18.53 33.64 -23.83
CA LEU A 37 17.36 34.10 -24.59
C LEU A 37 16.30 32.99 -24.57
N GLN A 38 15.03 33.33 -24.26
CA GLN A 38 13.88 32.44 -24.44
C GLN A 38 13.73 32.10 -25.93
N ASN A 39 14.58 31.21 -26.42
CA ASN A 39 14.40 30.60 -27.72
C ASN A 39 13.17 29.70 -27.64
N THR A 40 12.30 29.76 -28.64
CA THR A 40 11.05 28.99 -28.72
C THR A 40 11.26 27.51 -28.35
N SER A 41 12.40 26.92 -28.70
CA SER A 41 12.81 25.55 -28.34
C SER A 41 12.91 25.25 -26.84
N PHE A 42 13.41 26.16 -26.00
CA PHE A 42 13.54 25.93 -24.55
C PHE A 42 12.16 26.02 -23.86
N SER A 43 11.40 27.07 -24.18
CA SER A 43 10.01 27.24 -23.72
C SER A 43 9.12 26.08 -24.18
N THR A 44 9.30 25.60 -25.41
CA THR A 44 8.60 24.42 -25.95
C THR A 44 8.82 23.19 -25.07
N ARG A 45 10.06 22.91 -24.66
CA ARG A 45 10.41 21.71 -23.88
C ARG A 45 9.82 21.72 -22.47
N LEU A 46 9.71 22.89 -21.84
CA LEU A 46 9.21 23.04 -20.48
C LEU A 46 7.67 23.07 -20.45
N LEU A 47 7.04 23.70 -21.45
CA LEU A 47 5.58 23.87 -21.49
C LEU A 47 4.85 22.68 -22.11
N ASN A 48 5.48 21.92 -23.02
CA ASN A 48 4.82 20.79 -23.68
C ASN A 48 4.22 19.76 -22.73
N PRO A 49 4.96 19.22 -21.72
CA PRO A 49 4.41 18.26 -20.77
C PRO A 49 3.15 18.78 -20.10
N LYS A 50 3.13 20.07 -19.74
CA LYS A 50 1.97 20.73 -19.15
C LYS A 50 0.80 20.81 -20.14
N ILE A 51 1.05 21.19 -21.39
CA ILE A 51 0.01 21.29 -22.43
C ILE A 51 -0.61 19.92 -22.72
N SER A 52 0.21 18.89 -22.95
CA SER A 52 -0.27 17.52 -23.18
C SER A 52 -0.99 16.97 -21.94
N TRP A 53 -0.57 17.33 -20.73
CA TRP A 53 -1.27 16.95 -19.51
C TRP A 53 -2.64 17.62 -19.38
N LEU A 54 -2.74 18.93 -19.65
CA LEU A 54 -4.01 19.65 -19.65
C LEU A 54 -4.97 19.09 -20.71
N SER A 55 -4.46 18.73 -21.89
CA SER A 55 -5.23 18.04 -22.92
C SER A 55 -5.72 16.68 -22.41
N PHE A 56 -4.84 15.86 -21.83
CA PHE A 56 -5.25 14.59 -21.22
C PHE A 56 -6.38 14.74 -20.19
N LEU A 57 -6.34 15.77 -19.34
CA LEU A 57 -7.38 16.01 -18.33
C LEU A 57 -8.78 16.26 -18.94
N LYS A 58 -8.87 16.76 -20.18
CA LYS A 58 -10.15 16.95 -20.88
C LYS A 58 -10.77 15.64 -21.38
N SER A 59 -9.97 14.65 -21.78
CA SER A 59 -10.43 13.31 -22.18
C SER A 59 -9.50 12.21 -21.65
N PRO A 60 -9.55 11.90 -20.33
CA PRO A 60 -8.57 11.02 -19.71
C PRO A 60 -8.66 9.57 -20.18
N TRP A 61 -9.84 9.10 -20.59
CA TRP A 61 -10.08 7.68 -20.84
C TRP A 61 -9.68 7.23 -22.23
N TYR A 62 -10.13 7.96 -23.25
CA TYR A 62 -9.93 7.61 -24.66
C TYR A 62 -8.94 8.54 -25.36
N GLY A 63 -8.55 9.64 -24.72
CA GLY A 63 -7.77 10.69 -25.34
C GLY A 63 -8.57 11.44 -26.40
N HIS A 64 -7.86 12.25 -27.18
CA HIS A 64 -8.44 13.06 -28.26
C HIS A 64 -8.21 12.44 -29.65
N GLY A 65 -7.55 11.28 -29.72
CA GLY A 65 -7.03 10.73 -30.98
C GLY A 65 -5.87 11.58 -31.54
N ILE A 66 -5.23 11.09 -32.61
CA ILE A 66 -4.02 11.75 -33.17
C ILE A 66 -4.36 13.15 -33.70
N HIS A 67 -5.45 13.28 -34.46
CA HIS A 67 -5.88 14.56 -35.01
C HIS A 67 -6.54 15.47 -33.97
N GLY A 68 -7.37 14.94 -33.07
CA GLY A 68 -8.02 15.77 -32.05
C GLY A 68 -7.04 16.30 -31.02
N MET A 69 -5.93 15.60 -30.76
CA MET A 69 -4.87 16.09 -29.87
C MET A 69 -4.15 17.32 -30.46
N GLN A 70 -3.97 17.40 -31.78
CA GLN A 70 -3.40 18.59 -32.43
C GLN A 70 -4.34 19.80 -32.27
N ILE A 71 -5.64 19.61 -32.54
CA ILE A 71 -6.66 20.66 -32.42
C ILE A 71 -6.76 21.16 -30.97
N ASP A 72 -6.85 20.25 -29.99
CA ASP A 72 -6.99 20.63 -28.59
C ASP A 72 -5.72 21.31 -28.05
N ARG A 73 -4.55 20.88 -28.53
CA ARG A 73 -3.29 21.54 -28.22
C ARG A 73 -3.27 22.99 -28.71
N ASP A 74 -3.66 23.24 -29.95
CA ASP A 74 -3.67 24.59 -30.52
C ASP A 74 -4.65 25.49 -29.75
N LEU A 75 -5.80 24.95 -29.35
CA LEU A 75 -6.75 25.64 -28.47
C LEU A 75 -6.16 25.96 -27.09
N ILE A 76 -5.44 25.03 -26.46
CA ILE A 76 -4.79 25.25 -25.15
C ILE A 76 -3.66 26.29 -25.25
N ILE A 77 -2.90 26.29 -26.34
CA ILE A 77 -1.84 27.27 -26.59
C ILE A 77 -2.43 28.69 -26.70
N LEU A 78 -3.58 28.82 -27.39
CA LEU A 78 -4.29 30.09 -27.52
C LEU A 78 -4.93 30.55 -26.19
N ASP A 79 -5.62 29.65 -25.49
CA ASP A 79 -6.35 29.94 -24.25
C ASP A 79 -5.42 30.33 -23.09
N GLN A 80 -4.23 29.73 -23.00
CA GLN A 80 -3.26 30.01 -21.94
C GLN A 80 -2.22 31.08 -22.33
N GLY A 81 -2.34 31.72 -23.50
CA GLY A 81 -1.41 32.76 -23.95
C GLY A 81 0.00 32.25 -24.26
N PHE A 82 0.15 30.98 -24.66
CA PHE A 82 1.44 30.37 -25.03
C PHE A 82 1.81 30.57 -26.52
N ALA A 83 1.04 31.36 -27.27
CA ALA A 83 1.28 31.62 -28.68
C ALA A 83 2.69 32.21 -28.93
N GLY A 84 3.44 31.59 -29.85
CA GLY A 84 4.82 31.99 -30.17
C GLY A 84 5.92 31.38 -29.26
N ASN A 85 5.56 30.62 -28.23
CA ASN A 85 6.51 30.01 -27.28
C ASN A 85 6.67 28.48 -27.41
N VAL A 86 5.86 27.82 -28.26
CA VAL A 86 5.80 26.35 -28.37
C VAL A 86 5.66 25.91 -29.84
N ASP A 87 6.69 25.26 -30.40
CA ASP A 87 6.75 24.95 -31.87
C ASP A 87 6.43 23.49 -32.25
N ALA A 88 6.70 22.48 -31.41
CA ALA A 88 6.54 21.06 -31.78
C ALA A 88 6.12 20.18 -30.61
N ALA A 89 5.52 19.00 -30.82
CA ALA A 89 5.23 18.02 -29.75
C ALA A 89 6.50 17.22 -29.46
N THR A 90 7.14 17.45 -28.32
CA THR A 90 8.45 16.87 -28.01
C THR A 90 8.42 15.90 -26.83
N ASN A 91 7.24 15.54 -26.31
CA ASN A 91 7.04 14.79 -25.06
C ASN A 91 6.29 13.45 -25.25
N THR A 92 6.95 12.44 -25.80
CA THR A 92 6.29 11.18 -26.22
C THR A 92 5.37 10.56 -25.16
N SER A 93 5.76 10.50 -23.88
CA SER A 93 4.94 9.88 -22.83
C SER A 93 3.64 10.64 -22.58
N PHE A 94 3.72 11.97 -22.45
CA PHE A 94 2.55 12.81 -22.18
C PHE A 94 1.69 13.02 -23.43
N SER A 95 2.31 13.09 -24.61
CA SER A 95 1.59 13.14 -25.88
C SER A 95 0.75 11.88 -26.07
N LEU A 96 1.30 10.68 -25.85
CA LEU A 96 0.53 9.44 -25.97
C LEU A 96 -0.62 9.37 -24.96
N LEU A 97 -0.43 9.88 -23.75
CA LEU A 97 -1.51 10.04 -22.77
C LEU A 97 -2.62 10.97 -23.29
N ALA A 98 -2.29 12.14 -23.83
CA ALA A 98 -3.28 13.06 -24.40
C ALA A 98 -4.02 12.45 -25.61
N THR A 99 -3.28 11.72 -26.45
CA THR A 99 -3.79 11.10 -27.69
C THR A 99 -4.69 9.90 -27.42
N PHE A 100 -4.30 8.99 -26.51
CA PHE A 100 -4.99 7.71 -26.29
C PHE A 100 -5.56 7.54 -24.87
N GLY A 101 -5.56 8.60 -24.07
CA GLY A 101 -6.00 8.56 -22.68
C GLY A 101 -5.10 7.67 -21.82
N VAL A 102 -5.68 7.01 -20.83
CA VAL A 102 -4.97 6.11 -19.91
C VAL A 102 -4.22 5.01 -20.67
N PHE A 103 -4.72 4.54 -21.82
CA PHE A 103 -4.03 3.52 -22.64
C PHE A 103 -2.70 4.02 -23.22
N GLY A 104 -2.53 5.32 -23.40
CA GLY A 104 -1.25 5.93 -23.80
C GLY A 104 -0.13 5.71 -22.79
N SER A 105 -0.46 5.43 -21.52
CA SER A 105 0.54 5.09 -20.48
C SER A 105 1.26 3.77 -20.76
N LEU A 106 0.67 2.86 -21.56
CA LEU A 106 1.22 1.53 -21.83
C LEU A 106 2.63 1.59 -22.43
N PHE A 107 2.90 2.56 -23.31
CA PHE A 107 4.23 2.75 -23.90
C PHE A 107 5.29 2.99 -22.82
N THR A 108 5.01 3.94 -21.92
CA THR A 108 5.94 4.34 -20.85
C THR A 108 6.05 3.24 -19.79
N ILE A 109 4.94 2.60 -19.43
CA ILE A 109 4.90 1.47 -18.48
C ILE A 109 5.69 0.28 -19.03
N ALA A 110 5.52 -0.07 -20.31
CA ALA A 110 6.20 -1.21 -20.92
C ALA A 110 7.73 -1.00 -20.94
N LEU A 111 8.18 0.23 -21.23
CA LEU A 111 9.59 0.60 -21.12
C LEU A 111 10.11 0.54 -19.68
N ILE A 112 9.35 1.08 -18.71
CA ILE A 112 9.70 1.03 -17.28
C ILE A 112 9.85 -0.41 -16.81
N LEU A 113 8.86 -1.25 -17.09
CA LEU A 113 8.87 -2.67 -16.70
C LEU A 113 10.01 -3.40 -17.41
N GLY A 114 10.17 -3.20 -18.72
CA GLY A 114 11.26 -3.82 -19.49
C GLY A 114 12.63 -3.51 -18.90
N ILE A 115 12.92 -2.26 -18.55
CA ILE A 115 14.24 -1.89 -17.99
C ILE A 115 14.41 -2.41 -16.55
N LEU A 116 13.36 -2.34 -15.73
CA LEU A 116 13.42 -2.82 -14.34
C LEU A 116 13.63 -4.34 -14.25
N PHE A 117 13.07 -5.09 -15.20
CA PHE A 117 13.15 -6.55 -15.26
C PHE A 117 14.24 -7.10 -16.20
N CYS A 118 14.92 -6.24 -16.97
CA CYS A 118 16.07 -6.62 -17.82
C CYS A 118 17.23 -7.21 -17.01
N ASN A 119 18.07 -8.00 -17.65
CA ASN A 119 19.02 -8.96 -17.07
C ASN A 119 20.31 -8.34 -16.47
N GLU A 120 20.28 -7.06 -16.10
CA GLU A 120 21.33 -6.35 -15.37
C GLU A 120 21.35 -6.75 -13.88
N GLU A 121 22.53 -7.01 -13.31
CA GLU A 121 22.66 -7.42 -11.90
C GLU A 121 22.64 -6.24 -10.92
N ILE A 122 23.07 -5.05 -11.37
CA ILE A 122 23.24 -3.89 -10.52
C ILE A 122 22.01 -2.98 -10.63
N PHE A 123 21.25 -2.87 -9.54
CA PHE A 123 20.00 -2.09 -9.49
C PHE A 123 20.19 -0.60 -9.84
N SER A 124 21.35 0.00 -9.51
CA SER A 124 21.64 1.39 -9.87
C SER A 124 21.74 1.61 -11.38
N ASN A 125 22.23 0.62 -12.13
CA ASN A 125 22.31 0.71 -13.59
C ASN A 125 20.93 0.70 -14.22
N LYS A 126 20.00 -0.12 -13.69
CA LYS A 126 18.60 -0.13 -14.15
C LYS A 126 17.91 1.20 -13.93
N ILE A 127 18.13 1.83 -12.77
CA ILE A 127 17.60 3.17 -12.50
C ILE A 127 18.23 4.21 -13.43
N LEU A 128 19.55 4.14 -13.66
CA LEU A 128 20.24 5.04 -14.57
C LEU A 128 19.73 4.90 -16.01
N LEU A 129 19.63 3.66 -16.51
CA LEU A 129 19.04 3.34 -17.81
C LEU A 129 17.61 3.87 -17.89
N LEU A 130 16.81 3.67 -16.86
CA LEU A 130 15.44 4.13 -16.81
C LEU A 130 15.36 5.66 -16.93
N ILE A 131 16.18 6.38 -16.17
CA ILE A 131 16.24 7.85 -16.21
C ILE A 131 16.68 8.32 -17.60
N ILE A 132 17.75 7.74 -18.15
CA ILE A 132 18.27 8.09 -19.47
C ILE A 132 17.17 7.92 -20.52
N PHE A 133 16.50 6.76 -20.55
CA PHE A 133 15.44 6.49 -21.51
C PHE A 133 14.22 7.41 -21.32
N LEU A 134 13.78 7.65 -20.08
CA LEU A 134 12.67 8.56 -19.81
C LEU A 134 12.98 10.02 -20.21
N VAL A 135 14.24 10.45 -20.04
CA VAL A 135 14.71 11.77 -20.49
C VAL A 135 14.74 11.83 -22.02
N ILE A 136 15.29 10.82 -22.68
CA ILE A 136 15.37 10.78 -24.15
C ILE A 136 13.98 10.81 -24.77
N ILE A 137 13.08 9.91 -24.36
CA ILE A 137 11.76 9.79 -24.99
C ILE A 137 10.87 11.04 -24.78
N ASN A 138 11.15 11.83 -23.75
CA ASN A 138 10.43 13.07 -23.47
C ASN A 138 11.17 14.34 -23.91
N LYS A 139 12.34 14.18 -24.56
CA LYS A 139 13.08 15.28 -25.17
C LYS A 139 12.61 15.55 -26.61
N GLU A 140 12.25 14.50 -27.35
CA GLU A 140 11.84 14.54 -28.76
C GLU A 140 10.61 13.62 -29.01
N PRO A 141 9.90 13.73 -30.14
CA PRO A 141 8.83 12.77 -30.48
C PRO A 141 9.42 11.45 -30.99
N HIS A 142 9.18 10.37 -30.24
CA HIS A 142 9.68 9.03 -30.55
C HIS A 142 8.62 8.06 -31.10
N THR A 143 7.38 8.50 -31.27
CA THR A 143 6.28 7.65 -31.76
C THR A 143 6.59 7.02 -33.12
N ASN A 144 7.29 7.75 -34.00
CA ASN A 144 7.66 7.30 -35.35
C ASN A 144 9.12 6.81 -35.45
N ILE A 145 9.85 6.73 -34.34
CA ILE A 145 11.26 6.32 -34.35
C ILE A 145 11.34 4.81 -34.12
N LEU A 146 11.59 4.06 -35.20
CA LEU A 146 11.69 2.59 -35.17
C LEU A 146 12.67 2.09 -34.11
N LEU A 147 13.83 2.75 -33.96
CA LEU A 147 14.84 2.38 -32.99
C LEU A 147 14.31 2.40 -31.54
N THR A 148 13.43 3.34 -31.21
CA THR A 148 12.83 3.42 -29.87
C THR A 148 11.93 2.22 -29.59
N TRP A 149 11.13 1.81 -30.57
CA TRP A 149 10.31 0.60 -30.46
C TRP A 149 11.16 -0.67 -30.36
N ILE A 150 12.26 -0.75 -31.11
CA ILE A 150 13.23 -1.84 -30.99
C ILE A 150 13.75 -1.96 -29.56
N PHE A 151 14.14 -0.84 -28.92
CA PHE A 151 14.59 -0.87 -27.52
C PHE A 151 13.48 -1.26 -26.54
N VAL A 152 12.27 -0.73 -26.68
CA VAL A 152 11.12 -1.10 -25.85
C VAL A 152 10.88 -2.61 -25.92
N PHE A 153 10.77 -3.16 -27.13
CA PHE A 153 10.54 -4.59 -27.31
C PHE A 153 11.74 -5.46 -26.92
N PHE A 154 12.97 -4.96 -27.13
CA PHE A 154 14.18 -5.63 -26.67
C PHE A 154 14.17 -5.79 -25.15
N PHE A 155 13.94 -4.71 -24.39
CA PHE A 155 13.91 -4.77 -22.93
C PHE A 155 12.78 -5.66 -22.40
N ILE A 156 11.62 -5.64 -23.04
CA ILE A 156 10.52 -6.54 -22.70
C ILE A 156 10.91 -8.00 -22.99
N LYS A 157 11.47 -8.29 -24.17
CA LYS A 157 11.93 -9.64 -24.53
C LYS A 157 12.98 -10.14 -23.54
N GLU A 158 14.01 -9.34 -23.27
CA GLU A 158 15.04 -9.66 -22.27
C GLU A 158 14.46 -9.96 -20.89
N SER A 159 13.38 -9.29 -20.51
CA SER A 159 12.71 -9.49 -19.22
C SER A 159 11.87 -10.78 -19.15
N PHE A 160 11.43 -11.33 -20.30
CA PHE A 160 10.43 -12.40 -20.37
C PHE A 160 10.81 -13.59 -21.29
N ASP A 161 12.01 -13.63 -21.87
CA ASP A 161 12.47 -14.74 -22.73
C ASP A 161 12.78 -16.01 -21.92
N GLU A 162 11.97 -17.05 -22.10
CA GLU A 162 12.07 -18.33 -21.41
C GLU A 162 13.43 -19.03 -21.61
N LYS A 163 14.10 -18.88 -22.77
CA LYS A 163 15.41 -19.51 -23.00
C LYS A 163 16.52 -18.80 -22.23
N ILE A 164 16.43 -17.49 -22.06
CA ILE A 164 17.37 -16.70 -21.25
C ILE A 164 17.11 -16.97 -19.75
N ILE A 165 15.85 -17.07 -19.35
CA ILE A 165 15.43 -17.48 -18.00
C ILE A 165 15.90 -18.92 -17.71
N GLN A 166 15.75 -19.88 -18.62
CA GLN A 166 16.23 -21.26 -18.47
C GLN A 166 17.76 -21.38 -18.48
N LYS A 167 18.47 -20.59 -19.28
CA LYS A 167 19.95 -20.56 -19.28
C LYS A 167 20.51 -19.96 -17.99
N LYS A 168 19.77 -19.05 -17.36
CA LYS A 168 20.12 -18.39 -16.08
C LYS A 168 19.63 -19.16 -14.85
N TYR A 169 18.56 -19.94 -15.00
CA TYR A 169 17.95 -20.80 -14.00
C TYR A 169 17.69 -22.17 -14.62
N PRO A 170 18.73 -23.00 -14.85
CA PRO A 170 18.54 -24.31 -15.44
C PRO A 170 17.60 -25.12 -14.54
N THR A 171 16.43 -25.45 -15.06
CA THR A 171 15.46 -26.31 -14.40
C THR A 171 16.08 -27.70 -14.31
N ILE A 172 16.43 -28.09 -13.08
CA ILE A 172 16.57 -29.49 -12.68
C ILE A 172 15.18 -30.10 -12.82
N GLU A 173 14.89 -30.62 -14.00
CA GLU A 173 13.77 -31.51 -14.21
C GLU A 173 14.09 -32.88 -13.57
N GLU A 174 13.09 -33.44 -12.90
CA GLU A 174 12.93 -34.83 -12.48
C GLU A 174 13.33 -35.32 -11.08
N LYS A 175 13.82 -34.49 -10.14
CA LYS A 175 13.76 -34.83 -8.69
C LYS A 175 13.27 -33.70 -7.78
N PHE A 176 12.49 -32.79 -8.37
CA PHE A 176 12.33 -31.40 -7.90
C PHE A 176 10.92 -31.06 -7.39
N GLN A 177 10.30 -31.91 -6.58
CA GLN A 177 8.97 -31.63 -6.02
C GLN A 177 8.95 -31.30 -4.52
N ILE A 178 10.06 -31.48 -3.77
CA ILE A 178 10.05 -31.24 -2.31
C ILE A 178 11.23 -30.38 -1.80
N LYS A 179 12.36 -30.29 -2.53
CA LYS A 179 13.56 -29.60 -2.01
C LYS A 179 13.66 -28.09 -2.28
N LEU A 180 12.87 -27.51 -3.20
CA LEU A 180 12.89 -26.05 -3.44
C LEU A 180 12.01 -25.26 -2.46
N PHE A 181 11.15 -25.91 -1.68
CA PHE A 181 10.42 -25.26 -0.60
C PHE A 181 11.28 -24.98 0.65
N LEU A 182 12.49 -25.55 0.74
CA LEU A 182 13.28 -25.56 1.99
C LEU A 182 14.79 -25.30 1.88
N LYS A 183 15.38 -24.97 0.71
CA LYS A 183 16.80 -24.59 0.64
C LYS A 183 17.03 -23.17 0.13
N GLY A 184 17.67 -22.37 0.98
CA GLY A 184 17.96 -20.95 0.77
C GLY A 184 19.02 -20.68 -0.29
N GLY A 185 18.58 -20.09 -1.41
CA GLY A 185 19.42 -19.31 -2.31
C GLY A 185 18.92 -17.86 -2.32
N ASN A 186 19.82 -16.92 -2.05
CA ASN A 186 19.61 -15.46 -1.96
C ASN A 186 18.22 -15.00 -1.45
N ASP A 187 17.99 -15.16 -0.15
CA ASP A 187 16.78 -14.69 0.56
C ASP A 187 16.45 -13.21 0.28
N THR A 188 17.44 -12.37 -0.04
CA THR A 188 17.26 -10.95 -0.38
C THR A 188 16.65 -10.72 -1.77
N ALA A 189 17.03 -11.51 -2.77
CA ALA A 189 16.49 -11.38 -4.13
C ALA A 189 15.02 -11.80 -4.18
N VAL A 190 14.68 -12.91 -3.51
CA VAL A 190 13.29 -13.38 -3.36
C VAL A 190 12.45 -12.36 -2.59
N LEU A 191 13.01 -11.77 -1.52
CA LEU A 191 12.34 -10.70 -0.77
C LEU A 191 12.08 -9.47 -1.67
N SER A 192 13.06 -9.04 -2.46
CA SER A 192 12.93 -7.88 -3.34
C SER A 192 11.87 -8.08 -4.44
N LYS A 193 11.82 -9.27 -5.06
CA LYS A 193 10.81 -9.60 -6.07
C LYS A 193 9.40 -9.60 -5.48
N ASN A 194 9.21 -10.22 -4.31
CA ASN A 194 7.93 -10.23 -3.62
C ASN A 194 7.51 -8.83 -3.17
N LEU A 195 8.47 -8.01 -2.72
CA LEU A 195 8.24 -6.62 -2.34
C LEU A 195 7.71 -5.80 -3.52
N VAL A 196 8.44 -5.79 -4.64
CA VAL A 196 8.03 -5.05 -5.86
C VAL A 196 6.66 -5.53 -6.35
N GLY A 197 6.45 -6.85 -6.44
CA GLY A 197 5.16 -7.39 -6.83
C GLY A 197 4.03 -6.98 -5.88
N THR A 198 4.26 -7.00 -4.57
CA THR A 198 3.26 -6.59 -3.58
C THR A 198 2.92 -5.10 -3.72
N ILE A 199 3.91 -4.26 -3.96
CA ILE A 199 3.70 -2.82 -4.20
C ILE A 199 2.87 -2.62 -5.48
N LEU A 200 3.20 -3.32 -6.57
CA LEU A 200 2.47 -3.23 -7.84
C LEU A 200 1.00 -3.64 -7.68
N ILE A 201 0.74 -4.81 -7.08
CA ILE A 201 -0.65 -5.29 -6.87
C ILE A 201 -1.43 -4.36 -5.96
N LYS A 202 -0.83 -3.86 -4.87
CA LYS A 202 -1.50 -2.87 -4.01
C LYS A 202 -1.73 -1.54 -4.73
N GLY A 203 -0.80 -1.10 -5.57
CA GLY A 203 -0.96 0.08 -6.41
C GLY A 203 -2.14 -0.08 -7.38
N MET A 204 -2.24 -1.22 -8.06
CA MET A 204 -3.38 -1.53 -8.93
C MET A 204 -4.70 -1.58 -8.15
N ALA A 205 -4.71 -2.16 -6.95
CA ALA A 205 -5.89 -2.17 -6.08
C ALA A 205 -6.31 -0.76 -5.65
N LEU A 206 -5.36 0.14 -5.38
CA LEU A 206 -5.65 1.54 -5.08
C LEU A 206 -6.26 2.27 -6.27
N ILE A 207 -5.76 2.02 -7.48
CA ILE A 207 -6.32 2.57 -8.72
C ILE A 207 -7.78 2.12 -8.89
N ILE A 208 -8.07 0.83 -8.70
CA ILE A 208 -9.45 0.31 -8.72
C ILE A 208 -10.31 0.95 -7.63
N SER A 209 -9.77 1.10 -6.42
CA SER A 209 -10.51 1.73 -5.31
C SER A 209 -10.84 3.19 -5.60
N PHE A 210 -9.94 3.92 -6.27
CA PHE A 210 -10.17 5.30 -6.66
C PHE A 210 -11.31 5.39 -7.68
N PHE A 211 -11.25 4.61 -8.77
CA PHE A 211 -12.30 4.63 -9.80
C PHE A 211 -13.62 4.03 -9.35
N SER A 212 -13.60 3.13 -8.36
CA SER A 212 -14.80 2.54 -7.77
C SER A 212 -15.79 3.61 -7.32
N VAL A 213 -15.33 4.74 -6.75
CA VAL A 213 -16.22 5.81 -6.28
C VAL A 213 -17.15 6.30 -7.38
N SER A 214 -16.60 6.63 -8.55
CA SER A 214 -17.38 7.08 -9.70
C SER A 214 -18.28 5.99 -10.28
N VAL A 215 -17.80 4.74 -10.32
CA VAL A 215 -18.57 3.61 -10.86
C VAL A 215 -19.75 3.26 -9.97
N PHE A 216 -19.58 3.22 -8.66
CA PHE A 216 -20.65 2.90 -7.72
C PHE A 216 -21.66 4.04 -7.60
N SER A 217 -21.24 5.31 -7.62
CA SER A 217 -22.18 6.44 -7.70
C SER A 217 -23.08 6.32 -8.95
N LYS A 218 -22.50 6.03 -10.12
CA LYS A 218 -23.25 5.73 -11.37
C LYS A 218 -24.00 4.39 -11.37
N TYR A 219 -23.66 3.46 -10.49
CA TYR A 219 -24.42 2.23 -10.34
C TYR A 219 -25.72 2.57 -9.64
N PHE A 220 -25.63 3.23 -8.48
CA PHE A 220 -26.75 3.57 -7.61
C PHE A 220 -27.64 4.72 -8.08
N ASN A 221 -27.15 5.59 -8.99
CA ASN A 221 -27.88 6.76 -9.53
C ASN A 221 -28.46 7.72 -8.47
N ASN A 222 -28.08 7.54 -7.20
CA ASN A 222 -28.53 8.32 -6.05
C ASN A 222 -27.44 8.22 -4.96
N ASP A 223 -26.96 9.37 -4.49
CA ASP A 223 -25.87 9.43 -3.51
C ASP A 223 -26.30 8.91 -2.13
N HIS A 224 -27.59 8.98 -1.76
CA HIS A 224 -28.09 8.42 -0.51
C HIS A 224 -28.02 6.89 -0.51
N THR A 225 -28.29 6.24 -1.64
CA THR A 225 -28.29 4.77 -1.74
C THR A 225 -26.87 4.22 -1.86
N TYR A 226 -25.98 4.92 -2.56
CA TYR A 226 -24.55 4.62 -2.52
C TYR A 226 -23.96 4.85 -1.12
N GLY A 227 -24.32 5.96 -0.46
CA GLY A 227 -23.93 6.26 0.92
C GLY A 227 -24.38 5.17 1.89
N LEU A 228 -25.60 4.67 1.75
CA LEU A 228 -26.11 3.53 2.51
C LEU A 228 -25.27 2.26 2.30
N TRP A 229 -24.91 1.94 1.04
CA TRP A 229 -24.04 0.80 0.73
C TRP A 229 -22.67 0.92 1.42
N LEU A 230 -22.06 2.11 1.36
CA LEU A 230 -20.80 2.37 2.06
C LEU A 230 -20.94 2.25 3.58
N ALA A 231 -22.04 2.73 4.15
CA ALA A 231 -22.31 2.65 5.58
C ALA A 231 -22.46 1.19 6.06
N ILE A 232 -23.20 0.36 5.30
CA ILE A 232 -23.34 -1.08 5.55
C ILE A 232 -21.96 -1.75 5.54
N LEU A 233 -21.17 -1.53 4.48
CA LEU A 233 -19.81 -2.09 4.40
C LEU A 233 -18.92 -1.60 5.53
N SER A 234 -19.00 -0.32 5.92
CA SER A 234 -18.22 0.26 7.00
C SER A 234 -18.49 -0.47 8.33
N VAL A 235 -19.76 -0.61 8.72
CA VAL A 235 -20.15 -1.32 9.96
C VAL A 235 -19.70 -2.77 9.92
N LEU A 236 -19.93 -3.48 8.81
CA LEU A 236 -19.60 -4.90 8.70
C LEU A 236 -18.09 -5.17 8.59
N SER A 237 -17.31 -4.24 8.04
CA SER A 237 -15.85 -4.40 7.87
C SER A 237 -15.08 -4.56 9.18
N TRP A 238 -15.67 -4.14 10.31
CA TRP A 238 -15.08 -4.33 11.63
C TRP A 238 -14.85 -5.80 11.97
N ILE A 239 -15.69 -6.73 11.47
CA ILE A 239 -15.51 -8.17 11.64
C ILE A 239 -14.13 -8.62 11.16
N MET A 240 -13.65 -8.05 10.05
CA MET A 240 -12.34 -8.36 9.49
C MET A 240 -11.17 -7.83 10.33
N THR A 241 -11.44 -6.83 11.20
CA THR A 241 -10.48 -6.31 12.19
C THR A 241 -10.52 -7.13 13.49
N PHE A 242 -11.67 -7.74 13.81
CA PHE A 242 -11.88 -8.63 14.94
C PHE A 242 -11.44 -10.08 14.66
N ASP A 243 -10.33 -10.30 13.95
CA ASP A 243 -9.81 -11.64 13.65
C ASP A 243 -9.21 -12.39 14.84
N LEU A 244 -9.36 -11.82 16.05
CA LEU A 244 -8.73 -12.27 17.30
C LEU A 244 -7.23 -12.55 17.13
N GLY A 245 -6.60 -11.88 16.14
CA GLY A 245 -5.22 -12.06 15.72
C GLY A 245 -4.88 -13.48 15.28
N LEU A 246 -5.89 -14.33 15.05
CA LEU A 246 -5.75 -15.76 14.79
C LEU A 246 -4.94 -16.01 13.53
N GLY A 247 -5.16 -15.21 12.48
CA GLY A 247 -4.39 -15.26 11.25
C GLY A 247 -2.89 -14.96 11.44
N ASN A 248 -2.58 -13.97 12.27
CA ASN A 248 -1.20 -13.62 12.60
C ASN A 248 -0.54 -14.68 13.50
N GLY A 249 -1.28 -15.26 14.43
CA GLY A 249 -0.85 -16.43 15.22
C GLY A 249 -0.53 -17.63 14.32
N MET A 250 -1.46 -17.98 13.41
CA MET A 250 -1.33 -19.05 12.44
C MET A 250 -0.10 -18.84 11.56
N LYS A 251 0.05 -17.64 10.99
CA LYS A 251 1.21 -17.27 10.17
C LYS A 251 2.52 -17.55 10.89
N ASN A 252 2.66 -17.08 12.13
CA ASN A 252 3.89 -17.26 12.90
C ASN A 252 4.17 -18.73 13.21
N SER A 253 3.17 -19.48 13.66
CA SER A 253 3.31 -20.92 13.95
C SER A 253 3.63 -21.74 12.69
N LEU A 254 3.07 -21.37 11.53
CA LEU A 254 3.37 -22.04 10.26
C LEU A 254 4.78 -21.79 9.75
N ILE A 255 5.31 -20.57 9.93
CA ILE A 255 6.71 -20.31 9.56
C ILE A 255 7.61 -21.26 10.35
N ASP A 256 7.36 -21.50 11.64
CA ASP A 256 8.15 -22.45 12.43
C ASP A 256 8.01 -23.88 11.94
N SER A 257 6.79 -24.34 11.70
CA SER A 257 6.52 -25.73 11.35
C SER A 257 7.03 -26.09 9.95
N PHE A 258 6.95 -25.16 9.00
CA PHE A 258 7.52 -25.32 7.66
C PHE A 258 9.04 -25.44 7.71
N HIS A 259 9.73 -24.57 8.45
CA HIS A 259 11.20 -24.61 8.51
C HIS A 259 11.75 -25.81 9.29
N ARG A 260 11.02 -26.31 10.30
CA ARG A 260 11.39 -27.53 11.04
C ARG A 260 11.06 -28.82 10.29
N GLY A 261 10.43 -28.76 9.12
CA GLY A 261 10.07 -29.94 8.32
C GLY A 261 8.97 -30.80 8.94
N THR A 262 8.17 -30.24 9.85
CA THR A 262 7.11 -30.99 10.56
C THR A 262 5.78 -30.85 9.82
N GLU A 263 5.54 -31.72 8.84
CA GLU A 263 4.30 -31.73 8.05
C GLU A 263 3.06 -31.94 8.93
N GLU A 264 3.11 -32.86 9.90
CA GLU A 264 2.00 -33.14 10.82
C GLU A 264 1.63 -31.91 11.66
N LYS A 265 2.63 -31.22 12.25
CA LYS A 265 2.38 -30.00 13.03
C LYS A 265 1.80 -28.90 12.13
N SER A 266 2.30 -28.75 10.91
CA SER A 266 1.77 -27.78 9.93
C SER A 266 0.30 -28.06 9.61
N LYS A 267 -0.04 -29.34 9.38
CA LYS A 267 -1.41 -29.79 9.11
C LYS A 267 -2.36 -29.50 10.27
N LYS A 268 -1.93 -29.80 11.51
CA LYS A 268 -2.69 -29.47 12.74
C LYS A 268 -2.88 -27.97 12.91
N ILE A 269 -1.84 -27.14 12.67
CA ILE A 269 -1.95 -25.68 12.73
C ILE A 269 -3.00 -25.17 11.73
N ILE A 270 -2.96 -25.64 10.48
CA ILE A 270 -3.92 -25.25 9.44
C ILE A 270 -5.33 -25.68 9.84
N ALA A 271 -5.54 -26.96 10.18
CA ALA A 271 -6.86 -27.49 10.54
C ALA A 271 -7.45 -26.76 11.74
N SER A 272 -6.68 -26.60 12.83
CA SER A 272 -7.11 -25.86 14.02
C SER A 272 -7.43 -24.40 13.71
N SER A 273 -6.64 -23.72 12.88
CA SER A 273 -6.88 -22.31 12.56
C SER A 273 -8.14 -22.10 11.71
N TYR A 274 -8.36 -22.93 10.69
CA TYR A 274 -9.58 -22.87 9.87
C TYR A 274 -10.83 -23.20 10.70
N LEU A 275 -10.80 -24.26 11.51
CA LEU A 275 -11.94 -24.64 12.34
C LEU A 275 -12.25 -23.60 13.42
N SER A 276 -11.23 -23.07 14.11
CA SER A 276 -11.43 -21.96 15.04
C SER A 276 -12.01 -20.72 14.34
N SER A 277 -11.56 -20.41 13.12
CA SER A 277 -12.11 -19.29 12.34
C SER A 277 -13.58 -19.53 11.96
N ILE A 278 -13.98 -20.77 11.63
CA ILE A 278 -15.38 -21.12 11.36
C ILE A 278 -16.24 -20.90 12.60
N PHE A 279 -15.79 -21.36 13.78
CA PHE A 279 -16.54 -21.15 15.03
C PHE A 279 -16.70 -19.65 15.35
N ILE A 280 -15.63 -18.87 15.20
CA ILE A 280 -15.67 -17.41 15.42
C ILE A 280 -16.59 -16.73 14.40
N ALA A 281 -16.46 -17.06 13.11
CA ALA A 281 -17.29 -16.48 12.05
C ALA A 281 -18.78 -16.82 12.24
N LEU A 282 -19.10 -18.05 12.65
CA LEU A 282 -20.47 -18.47 12.94
C LEU A 282 -21.03 -17.70 14.14
N PHE A 283 -20.26 -17.55 15.21
CA PHE A 283 -20.64 -16.77 16.38
C PHE A 283 -20.92 -15.30 16.02
N LEU A 284 -20.01 -14.65 15.28
CA LEU A 284 -20.19 -13.26 14.83
C LEU A 284 -21.37 -13.11 13.87
N PHE A 285 -21.58 -14.08 12.98
CA PHE A 285 -22.72 -14.10 12.08
C PHE A 285 -24.05 -14.16 12.86
N LEU A 286 -24.17 -15.10 13.81
CA LEU A 286 -25.38 -15.26 14.62
C LEU A 286 -25.70 -14.00 15.42
N ILE A 287 -24.70 -13.41 16.09
CA ILE A 287 -24.88 -12.14 16.82
C ILE A 287 -25.28 -11.02 15.86
N GLY A 288 -24.60 -10.89 14.72
CA GLY A 288 -24.91 -9.86 13.73
C GLY A 288 -26.32 -10.00 13.16
N VAL A 289 -26.83 -11.22 12.95
CA VAL A 289 -28.22 -11.47 12.55
C VAL A 289 -29.19 -11.03 13.63
N VAL A 290 -28.95 -11.40 14.90
CA VAL A 290 -29.80 -10.96 16.02
C VAL A 290 -29.85 -9.43 16.08
N LEU A 291 -28.70 -8.76 16.01
CA LEU A 291 -28.63 -7.29 16.02
C LEU A 291 -29.35 -6.66 14.81
N ALA A 292 -29.16 -7.21 13.62
CA ALA A 292 -29.80 -6.72 12.39
C ALA A 292 -31.33 -6.87 12.42
N LEU A 293 -31.85 -7.90 13.09
CA LEU A 293 -33.29 -8.11 13.25
C LEU A 293 -33.90 -7.23 14.34
N SER A 294 -33.17 -6.97 15.42
CA SER A 294 -33.63 -6.23 16.60
C SER A 294 -33.54 -4.70 16.46
N ILE A 295 -32.61 -4.17 15.67
CA ILE A 295 -32.37 -2.73 15.53
C ILE A 295 -33.19 -2.17 14.35
N ASN A 296 -33.74 -0.96 14.50
CA ASN A 296 -34.27 -0.20 13.37
C ASN A 296 -33.08 0.32 12.52
N LEU A 297 -32.74 -0.44 11.48
CA LEU A 297 -31.62 -0.12 10.59
C LEU A 297 -31.84 1.18 9.81
N ASN A 298 -33.08 1.53 9.45
CA ASN A 298 -33.39 2.76 8.74
C ASN A 298 -33.01 3.99 9.58
N ASN A 299 -33.38 3.98 10.86
CA ASN A 299 -32.99 5.04 11.80
C ASN A 299 -31.48 5.04 12.05
N LEU A 300 -30.85 3.87 12.19
CA LEU A 300 -29.40 3.75 12.39
C LEU A 300 -28.60 4.39 11.23
N PHE A 301 -29.03 4.15 9.99
CA PHE A 301 -28.39 4.67 8.79
C PHE A 301 -28.96 6.01 8.30
N ASN A 302 -29.94 6.56 9.01
CA ASN A 302 -30.64 7.80 8.66
C ASN A 302 -31.14 7.80 7.19
N ILE A 303 -31.83 6.73 6.79
CA ILE A 303 -32.38 6.55 5.43
C ILE A 303 -33.90 6.42 5.48
N SER A 304 -34.60 7.14 4.60
CA SER A 304 -36.07 7.11 4.57
C SER A 304 -36.60 5.73 4.18
N GLU A 305 -37.66 5.29 4.87
CA GLU A 305 -38.31 4.00 4.59
C GLU A 305 -38.99 3.96 3.20
N GLU A 306 -39.33 5.13 2.66
CA GLU A 306 -39.85 5.29 1.30
C GLU A 306 -38.80 4.95 0.23
N LEU A 307 -37.53 5.31 0.48
CA LEU A 307 -36.43 5.05 -0.46
C LEU A 307 -35.94 3.61 -0.35
N VAL A 308 -35.78 3.10 0.87
CA VAL A 308 -35.33 1.72 1.14
C VAL A 308 -36.19 1.12 2.25
N SER A 309 -36.98 0.11 1.92
CA SER A 309 -37.87 -0.52 2.90
C SER A 309 -37.07 -1.24 4.01
N PRO A 310 -37.59 -1.29 5.24
CA PRO A 310 -36.94 -1.99 6.35
C PRO A 310 -36.65 -3.47 6.06
N ALA A 311 -37.53 -4.13 5.31
CA ALA A 311 -37.35 -5.53 4.90
C ALA A 311 -36.14 -5.69 3.96
N LEU A 312 -36.05 -4.82 2.94
CA LEU A 312 -34.92 -4.81 2.00
C LEU A 312 -33.59 -4.58 2.74
N LEU A 313 -33.55 -3.59 3.62
CA LEU A 313 -32.34 -3.23 4.35
C LEU A 313 -31.86 -4.39 5.26
N LYS A 314 -32.78 -5.08 5.94
CA LYS A 314 -32.47 -6.29 6.71
C LYS A 314 -31.91 -7.41 5.83
N THR A 315 -32.54 -7.67 4.68
CA THR A 315 -32.08 -8.68 3.73
C THR A 315 -30.66 -8.38 3.22
N VAL A 316 -30.41 -7.14 2.79
CA VAL A 316 -29.09 -6.67 2.32
C VAL A 316 -28.03 -6.81 3.42
N MET A 317 -28.36 -6.39 4.63
CA MET A 317 -27.47 -6.50 5.79
C MET A 317 -27.09 -7.96 6.06
N ILE A 318 -28.06 -8.87 6.10
CA ILE A 318 -27.82 -10.30 6.41
C ILE A 318 -27.02 -10.99 5.30
N ILE A 319 -27.34 -10.74 4.03
CA ILE A 319 -26.59 -11.33 2.89
C ILE A 319 -25.14 -10.83 2.92
N THR A 320 -24.93 -9.53 3.13
CA THR A 320 -23.58 -8.95 3.15
C THR A 320 -22.79 -9.43 4.37
N LEU A 321 -23.44 -9.52 5.54
CA LEU A 321 -22.85 -10.09 6.76
C LEU A 321 -22.42 -11.55 6.54
N PHE A 322 -23.26 -12.37 5.89
CA PHE A 322 -22.89 -13.74 5.52
C PHE A 322 -21.64 -13.78 4.65
N GLY A 323 -21.58 -12.92 3.63
CA GLY A 323 -20.43 -12.81 2.73
C GLY A 323 -19.12 -12.46 3.44
N ILE A 324 -19.17 -11.51 4.38
CA ILE A 324 -18.00 -11.08 5.17
C ILE A 324 -17.59 -12.16 6.18
N SER A 325 -18.55 -12.84 6.83
CA SER A 325 -18.25 -13.97 7.72
C SER A 325 -17.64 -15.14 6.96
N LEU A 326 -18.04 -15.39 5.71
CA LEU A 326 -17.40 -16.38 4.85
C LEU A 326 -15.99 -15.94 4.44
N GLU A 327 -15.81 -14.65 4.11
CA GLU A 327 -14.51 -14.10 3.72
C GLU A 327 -13.50 -14.26 4.85
N PHE A 328 -13.93 -13.98 6.09
CA PHE A 328 -13.13 -14.16 7.30
C PHE A 328 -12.50 -15.56 7.37
N VAL A 329 -13.28 -16.61 7.09
CA VAL A 329 -12.80 -18.00 7.10
C VAL A 329 -11.85 -18.26 5.92
N LEU A 330 -12.25 -17.88 4.71
CA LEU A 330 -11.50 -18.18 3.49
C LEU A 330 -10.18 -17.42 3.41
N LYS A 331 -10.11 -16.21 3.97
CA LYS A 331 -8.92 -15.35 3.98
C LYS A 331 -7.73 -15.96 4.73
N ASN A 332 -7.94 -17.01 5.52
CA ASN A 332 -6.87 -17.81 6.13
C ASN A 332 -5.79 -18.26 5.12
N ILE A 333 -6.17 -18.48 3.87
CA ILE A 333 -5.22 -18.80 2.80
C ILE A 333 -4.14 -17.73 2.62
N SER A 334 -4.49 -16.45 2.83
CA SER A 334 -3.54 -15.33 2.75
C SER A 334 -2.43 -15.46 3.79
N TYR A 335 -2.77 -15.90 5.01
CA TYR A 335 -1.80 -16.14 6.08
C TYR A 335 -0.86 -17.32 5.78
N ILE A 336 -1.34 -18.34 5.05
CA ILE A 336 -0.47 -19.41 4.51
C ILE A 336 0.49 -18.86 3.46
N PHE A 337 0.02 -18.03 2.51
CA PHE A 337 0.93 -17.39 1.55
C PHE A 337 1.93 -16.47 2.23
N HIS A 338 1.52 -15.76 3.28
CA HIS A 338 2.43 -14.94 4.08
C HIS A 338 3.49 -15.76 4.82
N SER A 339 3.15 -16.94 5.37
CA SER A 339 4.13 -17.81 6.02
C SER A 339 5.11 -18.42 5.02
N LEU A 340 4.71 -18.59 3.76
CA LEU A 340 5.56 -19.01 2.65
C LEU A 340 6.38 -17.87 2.01
N GLN A 341 6.31 -16.64 2.55
CA GLN A 341 6.95 -15.44 1.97
C GLN A 341 6.49 -15.12 0.54
N LYS A 342 5.23 -15.40 0.23
CA LYS A 342 4.64 -15.07 -1.07
C LYS A 342 3.50 -14.06 -0.90
N GLN A 343 3.81 -12.91 -0.29
CA GLN A 343 2.88 -11.82 0.01
C GLN A 343 2.13 -11.31 -1.23
N LEU A 344 2.76 -11.38 -2.40
CA LEU A 344 2.15 -11.04 -3.69
C LEU A 344 0.82 -11.78 -3.91
N TYR A 345 0.78 -13.11 -3.77
CA TYR A 345 -0.45 -13.88 -4.04
C TYR A 345 -1.56 -13.59 -3.03
N ALA A 346 -1.21 -13.33 -1.78
CA ALA A 346 -2.19 -12.87 -0.80
C ALA A 346 -2.82 -11.52 -1.22
N GLY A 347 -2.04 -10.61 -1.79
CA GLY A 347 -2.55 -9.36 -2.36
C GLY A 347 -3.45 -9.57 -3.59
N ILE A 348 -3.11 -10.55 -4.45
CA ILE A 348 -3.87 -10.85 -5.67
C ILE A 348 -5.33 -11.21 -5.36
N PHE A 349 -5.61 -11.94 -4.28
CA PHE A 349 -6.99 -12.28 -3.92
C PHE A 349 -7.85 -11.03 -3.70
N SER A 350 -7.37 -10.10 -2.87
CA SER A 350 -8.09 -8.84 -2.62
C SER A 350 -8.23 -7.98 -3.88
N PHE A 351 -7.18 -7.93 -4.72
CA PHE A 351 -7.21 -7.20 -5.98
C PHE A 351 -8.26 -7.75 -6.95
N ILE A 352 -8.29 -9.08 -7.15
CA ILE A 352 -9.27 -9.74 -8.02
C ILE A 352 -10.69 -9.53 -7.49
N SER A 353 -10.91 -9.66 -6.18
CA SER A 353 -12.22 -9.41 -5.57
C SER A 353 -12.75 -8.00 -5.87
N SER A 354 -11.91 -6.99 -5.66
CA SER A 354 -12.30 -5.60 -5.96
C SER A 354 -12.44 -5.34 -7.46
N LEU A 355 -11.59 -5.94 -8.29
CA LEU A 355 -11.67 -5.81 -9.76
C LEU A 355 -12.97 -6.41 -10.32
N LEU A 356 -13.35 -7.61 -9.86
CA LEU A 356 -14.58 -8.27 -10.31
C LEU A 356 -15.82 -7.45 -9.91
N LEU A 357 -15.85 -6.95 -8.68
CA LEU A 357 -16.96 -6.11 -8.20
C LEU A 357 -17.02 -4.77 -8.97
N PHE A 358 -15.88 -4.16 -9.24
CA PHE A 358 -15.78 -2.96 -10.06
C PHE A 358 -16.32 -3.18 -11.48
N ILE A 359 -15.86 -4.24 -12.16
CA ILE A 359 -16.31 -4.59 -13.51
C ILE A 359 -17.83 -4.80 -13.51
N PHE A 360 -18.36 -5.53 -12.53
CA PHE A 360 -19.80 -5.77 -12.44
C PHE A 360 -20.61 -4.47 -12.26
N ALA A 361 -20.22 -3.60 -11.33
CA ALA A 361 -20.91 -2.33 -11.11
C ALA A 361 -20.79 -1.36 -12.32
N PHE A 362 -19.74 -1.52 -13.11
CA PHE A 362 -19.54 -0.80 -14.36
C PHE A 362 -20.46 -1.30 -15.47
N THR A 363 -20.56 -2.62 -15.66
CA THR A 363 -21.27 -3.23 -16.79
C THR A 363 -22.77 -3.37 -16.57
N PHE A 364 -23.20 -3.73 -15.35
CA PHE A 364 -24.61 -4.01 -15.06
C PHE A 364 -25.28 -2.81 -14.39
N LYS A 365 -26.44 -2.42 -14.91
CA LYS A 365 -27.28 -1.36 -14.36
C LYS A 365 -28.69 -1.90 -14.14
N PHE A 366 -29.31 -1.50 -13.04
CA PHE A 366 -30.64 -1.94 -12.65
C PHE A 366 -31.50 -0.71 -12.38
N GLN A 367 -32.75 -0.73 -12.85
CA GLN A 367 -33.70 0.37 -12.59
C GLN A 367 -34.42 0.20 -11.24
N ASN A 368 -34.57 -1.04 -10.77
CA ASN A 368 -35.24 -1.34 -9.51
C ASN A 368 -34.22 -1.38 -8.36
N ILE A 369 -34.40 -0.50 -7.37
CA ILE A 369 -33.52 -0.37 -6.21
C ILE A 369 -33.41 -1.64 -5.36
N THR A 370 -34.53 -2.36 -5.17
CA THR A 370 -34.58 -3.62 -4.44
C THR A 370 -33.72 -4.67 -5.12
N LEU A 371 -33.93 -4.86 -6.43
CA LEU A 371 -33.16 -5.81 -7.22
C LEU A 371 -31.67 -5.43 -7.23
N GLN A 372 -31.39 -4.14 -7.38
CA GLN A 372 -30.04 -3.59 -7.42
C GLN A 372 -29.24 -3.91 -6.15
N PHE A 373 -29.81 -3.65 -4.96
CA PHE A 373 -29.16 -3.91 -3.69
C PHE A 373 -28.99 -5.40 -3.40
N VAL A 374 -30.03 -6.21 -3.67
CA VAL A 374 -29.97 -7.66 -3.44
C VAL A 374 -28.93 -8.31 -4.34
N ILE A 375 -28.94 -8.00 -5.64
CA ILE A 375 -27.95 -8.55 -6.58
C ILE A 375 -26.55 -8.08 -6.18
N LEU A 376 -26.35 -6.80 -5.86
CA LEU A 376 -25.03 -6.32 -5.46
C LEU A 376 -24.51 -7.06 -4.21
N SER A 377 -25.38 -7.31 -3.23
CA SER A 377 -25.02 -8.04 -2.01
C SER A 377 -24.62 -9.49 -2.32
N VAL A 378 -25.37 -10.18 -3.19
CA VAL A 378 -25.06 -11.55 -3.62
C VAL A 378 -23.76 -11.59 -4.41
N ILE A 379 -23.55 -10.64 -5.33
CA ILE A 379 -22.34 -10.54 -6.14
C ILE A 379 -21.13 -10.20 -5.26
N TYR A 380 -21.30 -9.35 -4.25
CA TYR A 380 -20.29 -9.11 -3.23
C TYR A 380 -19.87 -10.41 -2.55
N VAL A 381 -20.83 -11.21 -2.07
CA VAL A 381 -20.57 -12.53 -1.46
C VAL A 381 -19.75 -13.39 -2.41
N ILE A 382 -20.14 -13.51 -3.68
CA ILE A 382 -19.45 -14.36 -4.64
C ILE A 382 -18.02 -13.84 -4.89
N PHE A 383 -17.85 -12.57 -5.27
CA PHE A 383 -16.56 -12.03 -5.70
C PHE A 383 -15.55 -11.80 -4.58
N TYR A 384 -16.00 -11.51 -3.36
CA TYR A 384 -15.10 -11.40 -2.21
C TYR A 384 -14.69 -12.75 -1.62
N ASN A 385 -15.35 -13.86 -2.01
CA ASN A 385 -15.02 -15.21 -1.51
C ASN A 385 -14.35 -16.10 -2.57
N PHE A 386 -14.74 -15.97 -3.83
CA PHE A 386 -14.31 -16.84 -4.92
C PHE A 386 -12.79 -16.89 -5.13
N PRO A 387 -12.04 -15.77 -5.14
CA PRO A 387 -10.58 -15.81 -5.30
C PRO A 387 -9.88 -16.57 -4.17
N TYR A 388 -10.32 -16.39 -2.92
CA TYR A 388 -9.75 -17.09 -1.77
C TYR A 388 -10.09 -18.59 -1.80
N LEU A 389 -11.30 -18.96 -2.25
CA LEU A 389 -11.68 -20.35 -2.44
C LEU A 389 -10.81 -21.03 -3.49
N ILE A 390 -10.60 -20.39 -4.66
CA ILE A 390 -9.69 -20.90 -5.70
C ILE A 390 -8.28 -21.05 -5.14
N GLY A 391 -7.76 -20.03 -4.44
CA GLY A 391 -6.44 -20.07 -3.82
C GLY A 391 -6.28 -21.25 -2.86
N THR A 392 -7.32 -21.50 -2.05
CA THR A 392 -7.36 -22.61 -1.10
C THR A 392 -7.37 -23.96 -1.82
N ILE A 393 -8.20 -24.12 -2.85
CA ILE A 393 -8.27 -25.36 -3.64
C ILE A 393 -6.93 -25.61 -4.36
N TYR A 394 -6.36 -24.58 -4.99
CA TYR A 394 -5.09 -24.68 -5.69
C TYR A 394 -3.97 -25.13 -4.75
N ILE A 395 -3.82 -24.46 -3.59
CA ILE A 395 -2.69 -24.72 -2.69
C ILE A 395 -2.71 -26.14 -2.14
N PHE A 396 -3.89 -26.65 -1.78
CA PHE A 396 -4.03 -27.99 -1.18
C PHE A 396 -4.18 -29.12 -2.21
N LYS A 397 -4.37 -28.81 -3.50
CA LYS A 397 -4.29 -29.81 -4.57
C LYS A 397 -2.87 -30.01 -5.08
N LYS A 398 -2.08 -28.94 -5.17
CA LYS A 398 -0.74 -28.97 -5.77
C LYS A 398 0.38 -28.79 -4.72
N PRO A 399 0.79 -27.56 -4.34
CA PRO A 399 2.03 -27.35 -3.59
C PRO A 399 2.02 -27.90 -2.16
N LEU A 400 0.86 -27.95 -1.50
CA LEU A 400 0.72 -28.35 -0.10
C LEU A 400 -0.20 -29.57 0.06
N LYS A 401 -0.21 -30.47 -0.93
CA LYS A 401 -1.08 -31.67 -0.94
C LYS A 401 -0.95 -32.52 0.32
N ASN A 402 0.28 -32.69 0.83
CA ASN A 402 0.56 -33.54 1.99
C ASN A 402 0.01 -32.99 3.31
N ILE A 403 -0.09 -31.66 3.42
CA ILE A 403 -0.54 -30.97 4.63
C ILE A 403 -1.97 -30.42 4.50
N ARG A 404 -2.77 -30.99 3.58
CA ARG A 404 -4.17 -30.63 3.42
C ARG A 404 -4.92 -30.86 4.75
N PRO A 405 -5.64 -29.84 5.27
CA PRO A 405 -6.34 -29.98 6.53
C PRO A 405 -7.53 -30.95 6.40
N LYS A 406 -7.70 -31.81 7.41
CA LYS A 406 -8.93 -32.58 7.64
C LYS A 406 -9.50 -32.19 9.00
N ILE A 407 -10.80 -32.39 9.19
CA ILE A 407 -11.47 -32.12 10.47
C ILE A 407 -10.83 -32.97 11.59
N SER A 408 -10.40 -34.19 11.29
CA SER A 408 -9.70 -35.08 12.22
C SER A 408 -8.34 -34.57 12.69
N ASP A 409 -7.73 -33.60 11.99
CA ASP A 409 -6.45 -33.01 12.38
C ASP A 409 -6.63 -31.83 13.35
N PHE A 410 -7.87 -31.52 13.74
CA PHE A 410 -8.13 -30.53 14.78
C PHE A 410 -7.49 -30.96 16.09
N ASP A 411 -6.64 -30.10 16.62
CA ASP A 411 -6.03 -30.28 17.92
C ASP A 411 -6.29 -29.03 18.78
N THR A 412 -7.03 -29.22 19.87
CA THR A 412 -7.39 -28.16 20.82
C THR A 412 -6.17 -27.53 21.47
N LYS A 413 -5.09 -28.29 21.72
CA LYS A 413 -3.85 -27.74 22.29
C LYS A 413 -3.17 -26.83 21.27
N VAL A 414 -3.09 -27.25 20.01
CA VAL A 414 -2.55 -26.43 18.91
C VAL A 414 -3.41 -25.20 18.66
N ALA A 415 -4.75 -25.33 18.72
CA ALA A 415 -5.66 -24.19 18.62
C ALA A 415 -5.40 -23.17 19.73
N LYS A 416 -5.24 -23.61 20.99
CA LYS A 416 -4.89 -22.74 22.12
C LYS A 416 -3.51 -22.09 21.98
N GLU A 417 -2.51 -22.80 21.46
CA GLU A 417 -1.18 -22.22 21.17
C GLU A 417 -1.27 -21.10 20.13
N VAL A 418 -1.98 -21.34 19.02
CA VAL A 418 -2.18 -20.37 17.94
C VAL A 418 -2.99 -19.16 18.42
N MET A 419 -4.11 -19.39 19.13
CA MET A 419 -4.95 -18.33 19.69
C MET A 419 -4.23 -17.53 20.78
N GLY A 420 -3.38 -18.17 21.59
CA GLY A 420 -2.58 -17.48 22.61
C GLY A 420 -1.61 -16.47 22.02
N VAL A 421 -1.01 -16.78 20.86
CA VAL A 421 -0.24 -15.80 20.09
C VAL A 421 -1.16 -14.77 19.42
N GLY A 422 -2.31 -15.23 18.89
CA GLY A 422 -3.28 -14.39 18.21
C GLY A 422 -3.86 -13.28 19.09
N ILE A 423 -4.23 -13.57 20.34
CA ILE A 423 -4.83 -12.58 21.23
C ILE A 423 -3.87 -11.43 21.53
N ILE A 424 -2.56 -11.69 21.56
CA ILE A 424 -1.55 -10.63 21.70
C ILE A 424 -1.57 -9.72 20.47
N PHE A 425 -1.63 -10.29 19.26
CA PHE A 425 -1.78 -9.50 18.02
C PHE A 425 -3.09 -8.72 17.97
N PHE A 426 -4.19 -9.31 18.44
CA PHE A 426 -5.48 -8.65 18.53
C PHE A 426 -5.45 -7.44 19.45
N LEU A 427 -4.91 -7.59 20.67
CA LEU A 427 -4.78 -6.49 21.61
C LEU A 427 -3.85 -5.39 21.06
N MET A 428 -2.78 -5.75 20.34
CA MET A 428 -1.95 -4.76 19.65
C MET A 428 -2.73 -4.02 18.55
N GLN A 429 -3.57 -4.71 17.77
CA GLN A 429 -4.41 -4.10 16.73
C GLN A 429 -5.44 -3.14 17.32
N ILE A 430 -6.14 -3.53 18.39
CA ILE A 430 -7.06 -2.64 19.11
C ILE A 430 -6.32 -1.43 19.67
N SER A 431 -5.15 -1.65 20.28
CA SER A 431 -4.37 -0.54 20.85
C SER A 431 -3.95 0.46 19.77
N LEU A 432 -3.51 -0.02 18.62
CA LEU A 432 -3.19 0.83 17.47
C LEU A 432 -4.44 1.52 16.91
N LEU A 433 -5.59 0.85 16.85
CA LEU A 433 -6.84 1.47 16.42
C LEU A 433 -7.23 2.61 17.36
N PHE A 434 -7.16 2.39 18.67
CA PHE A 434 -7.45 3.42 19.65
C PHE A 434 -6.48 4.60 19.51
N LEU A 435 -5.16 4.35 19.46
CA LEU A 435 -4.17 5.40 19.28
C LEU A 435 -4.41 6.21 18.00
N ASN A 436 -4.67 5.58 16.86
CA ASN A 436 -4.81 6.31 15.60
C ASN A 436 -6.18 7.01 15.44
N SER A 437 -7.28 6.35 15.82
CA SER A 437 -8.64 6.85 15.57
C SER A 437 -9.12 7.89 16.58
N THR A 438 -8.54 7.92 17.79
CA THR A 438 -8.94 8.89 18.82
C THR A 438 -8.52 10.32 18.51
N ASN A 439 -7.53 10.55 17.65
CA ASN A 439 -7.06 11.90 17.31
C ASN A 439 -8.18 12.78 16.76
N SER A 440 -8.89 12.32 15.73
CA SER A 440 -9.98 13.08 15.12
C SER A 440 -11.14 13.32 16.08
N ILE A 441 -11.44 12.34 16.95
CA ILE A 441 -12.50 12.45 17.97
C ILE A 441 -12.13 13.48 19.03
N LEU A 442 -10.90 13.43 19.55
CA LEU A 442 -10.42 14.37 20.56
C LEU A 442 -10.32 15.79 19.99
N ILE A 443 -9.86 15.94 18.74
CA ILE A 443 -9.78 17.25 18.09
C ILE A 443 -11.18 17.83 17.89
N ALA A 444 -12.13 17.04 17.36
CA ALA A 444 -13.51 17.50 17.16
C ALA A 444 -14.16 17.98 18.46
N ASN A 445 -14.03 17.19 19.54
CA ASN A 445 -14.69 17.49 20.81
C ASN A 445 -14.05 18.64 21.59
N ILE A 446 -12.74 18.87 21.46
CA ILE A 446 -12.02 19.89 22.24
C ILE A 446 -11.89 21.20 21.47
N PHE A 447 -11.64 21.14 20.16
CA PHE A 447 -11.27 22.30 19.33
C PHE A 447 -12.27 22.62 18.21
N GLY A 448 -13.24 21.74 17.93
CA GLY A 448 -14.21 21.92 16.84
C GLY A 448 -13.97 21.00 15.65
N SER A 449 -15.03 20.70 14.90
CA SER A 449 -15.00 19.77 13.76
C SER A 449 -14.31 20.36 12.52
N ASP A 450 -14.32 21.69 12.37
CA ASP A 450 -13.58 22.42 11.34
C ASP A 450 -12.06 22.20 11.48
N VAL A 451 -11.54 22.18 12.71
CA VAL A 451 -10.13 21.91 13.02
C VAL A 451 -9.71 20.51 12.56
N VAL A 452 -10.63 19.53 12.57
CA VAL A 452 -10.36 18.17 12.06
C VAL A 452 -10.06 18.19 10.56
N VAL A 453 -10.68 19.11 9.80
CA VAL A 453 -10.39 19.28 8.37
C VAL A 453 -8.95 19.78 8.18
N TYR A 454 -8.52 20.76 8.97
CA TYR A 454 -7.14 21.25 8.97
C TYR A 454 -6.14 20.14 9.34
N PHE A 455 -6.39 19.42 10.44
CA PHE A 455 -5.60 18.26 10.85
C PHE A 455 -5.47 17.21 9.73
N THR A 456 -6.58 16.94 9.04
CA THR A 456 -6.61 15.95 7.95
C THR A 456 -5.77 16.42 6.76
N LYS A 457 -5.84 17.70 6.37
CA LYS A 457 -5.02 18.26 5.28
C LYS A 457 -3.52 18.02 5.53
N TYR A 458 -3.02 18.32 6.73
CA TYR A 458 -1.62 18.08 7.07
C TYR A 458 -1.26 16.60 7.14
N THR A 459 -2.04 15.79 7.85
CA THR A 459 -1.66 14.39 8.13
C THR A 459 -1.85 13.45 6.93
N LYS A 460 -2.73 13.78 5.98
CA LYS A 460 -3.02 12.92 4.81
C LYS A 460 -1.78 12.61 3.99
N LEU A 461 -0.98 13.62 3.65
CA LEU A 461 0.24 13.44 2.85
C LEU A 461 1.25 12.51 3.54
N PHE A 462 1.51 12.72 4.83
CA PHE A 462 2.42 11.89 5.60
C PHE A 462 1.91 10.45 5.81
N ASN A 463 0.59 10.28 5.99
CA ASN A 463 -0.02 8.97 6.13
C ASN A 463 0.07 8.12 4.85
N VAL A 464 0.12 8.74 3.65
CA VAL A 464 0.38 8.02 2.40
C VAL A 464 1.77 7.37 2.43
N ILE A 465 2.79 8.12 2.89
CA ILE A 465 4.16 7.61 3.03
C ILE A 465 4.21 6.48 4.04
N LEU A 466 3.56 6.64 5.20
CA LEU A 466 3.49 5.57 6.20
C LEU A 466 2.86 4.30 5.64
N SER A 467 1.79 4.47 4.87
CA SER A 467 1.04 3.35 4.28
C SER A 467 1.92 2.58 3.30
N LEU A 468 2.61 3.28 2.41
CA LEU A 468 3.59 2.67 1.49
C LEU A 468 4.70 1.96 2.25
N PHE A 469 5.25 2.58 3.28
CA PHE A 469 6.30 1.99 4.09
C PHE A 469 5.84 0.74 4.86
N THR A 470 4.59 0.73 5.35
CA THR A 470 4.00 -0.43 6.04
C THR A 470 3.83 -1.62 5.09
N VAL A 471 3.53 -1.39 3.82
CA VAL A 471 3.53 -2.44 2.79
C VAL A 471 4.92 -3.07 2.67
N MET A 472 5.97 -2.24 2.71
CA MET A 472 7.34 -2.73 2.59
C MET A 472 7.74 -3.57 3.80
N THR A 473 7.47 -3.09 5.02
CA THR A 473 7.84 -3.79 6.26
C THR A 473 7.01 -5.06 6.51
N LEU A 474 5.83 -5.22 5.89
CA LEU A 474 5.06 -6.47 5.96
C LEU A 474 5.85 -7.69 5.43
N THR A 475 6.67 -7.48 4.40
CA THR A 475 7.53 -8.53 3.83
C THR A 475 8.68 -8.90 4.76
N LEU A 476 9.18 -7.94 5.54
CA LEU A 476 10.27 -8.12 6.49
C LEU A 476 9.90 -9.09 7.61
N TRP A 477 8.69 -9.00 8.17
CA TRP A 477 8.26 -9.86 9.29
C TRP A 477 8.47 -11.35 8.97
N ALA A 478 7.89 -11.86 7.89
CA ALA A 478 7.99 -13.29 7.56
C ALA A 478 9.45 -13.71 7.27
N ALA A 479 10.26 -12.79 6.75
CA ALA A 479 11.67 -13.01 6.47
C ALA A 479 12.53 -13.05 7.74
N ILE A 480 12.30 -12.14 8.70
CA ILE A 480 12.92 -12.18 10.04
C ILE A 480 12.57 -13.47 10.75
N ARG A 481 11.32 -13.94 10.71
CA ARG A 481 10.93 -15.19 11.37
C ARG A 481 11.67 -16.39 10.79
N LYS A 482 11.74 -16.50 9.46
CA LYS A 482 12.54 -17.54 8.79
C LYS A 482 14.00 -17.51 9.24
N ALA A 483 14.63 -16.33 9.22
CA ALA A 483 16.01 -16.19 9.64
C ALA A 483 16.21 -16.50 11.14
N TYR A 484 15.22 -16.17 11.98
CA TYR A 484 15.21 -16.52 13.41
C TYR A 484 15.23 -18.04 13.60
N VAL A 485 14.35 -18.75 12.91
CA VAL A 485 14.25 -20.23 13.00
C VAL A 485 15.53 -20.88 12.46
N ASN A 486 16.11 -20.34 11.39
CA ASN A 486 17.37 -20.80 10.80
C ASN A 486 18.61 -20.34 11.58
N LYS A 487 18.45 -19.67 12.73
CA LYS A 487 19.54 -19.11 13.55
C LYS A 487 20.50 -18.19 12.77
N ASN A 488 20.04 -17.57 11.68
CA ASN A 488 20.86 -16.69 10.85
C ASN A 488 20.93 -15.28 11.44
N GLN A 489 21.63 -15.14 12.57
CA GLN A 489 21.76 -13.89 13.31
C GLN A 489 22.38 -12.77 12.47
N LYS A 490 23.41 -13.08 11.65
CA LYS A 490 24.08 -12.12 10.78
C LYS A 490 23.10 -11.49 9.79
N TRP A 491 22.25 -12.31 9.17
CA TRP A 491 21.23 -11.82 8.24
C TRP A 491 20.16 -10.96 8.93
N ILE A 492 19.72 -11.33 10.13
CA ILE A 492 18.76 -10.52 10.91
C ILE A 492 19.36 -9.15 11.24
N LYS A 493 20.62 -9.08 11.71
CA LYS A 493 21.31 -7.82 11.98
C LYS A 493 21.44 -6.96 10.72
N LYS A 494 21.80 -7.58 9.59
CA LYS A 494 21.91 -6.93 8.28
C LYS A 494 20.56 -6.35 7.82
N MET A 495 19.48 -7.11 7.90
CA MET A 495 18.14 -6.63 7.54
C MET A 495 17.62 -5.55 8.49
N ASN A 496 17.87 -5.69 9.79
CA ASN A 496 17.55 -4.65 10.78
C ASN A 496 18.22 -3.32 10.39
N PHE A 497 19.51 -3.35 10.06
CA PHE A 497 20.23 -2.16 9.61
C PHE A 497 19.62 -1.55 8.34
N TYR A 498 19.40 -2.35 7.28
CA TYR A 498 18.89 -1.81 6.01
C TYR A 498 17.47 -1.23 6.11
N PHE A 499 16.57 -1.84 6.89
CA PHE A 499 15.22 -1.30 7.04
C PHE A 499 15.18 -0.05 7.92
N HIS A 500 16.06 0.08 8.92
CA HIS A 500 16.21 1.34 9.65
C HIS A 500 16.87 2.43 8.77
N LEU A 501 17.84 2.06 7.92
CA LEU A 501 18.38 2.97 6.92
C LEU A 501 17.29 3.42 5.93
N LEU A 502 16.41 2.51 5.50
CA LEU A 502 15.26 2.85 4.67
C LEU A 502 14.28 3.78 5.40
N ALA A 503 14.06 3.58 6.71
CA ALA A 503 13.27 4.51 7.52
C ALA A 503 13.90 5.91 7.55
N VAL A 504 15.23 6.02 7.69
CA VAL A 504 15.95 7.30 7.58
C VAL A 504 15.73 7.95 6.21
N VAL A 505 15.81 7.18 5.11
CA VAL A 505 15.52 7.70 3.76
C VAL A 505 14.08 8.21 3.66
N MET A 506 13.10 7.48 4.21
CA MET A 506 11.70 7.91 4.23
C MET A 506 11.47 9.16 5.10
N VAL A 507 12.21 9.30 6.20
CA VAL A 507 12.20 10.53 7.01
C VAL A 507 12.77 11.70 6.22
N MET A 508 13.90 11.54 5.52
CA MET A 508 14.45 12.60 4.67
C MET A 508 13.47 13.01 3.57
N LEU A 509 12.75 12.05 2.97
CA LEU A 509 11.67 12.33 2.02
C LEU A 509 10.53 13.15 2.66
N CYS A 510 10.06 12.76 3.85
CA CYS A 510 9.09 13.56 4.60
C CYS A 510 9.61 14.98 4.89
N GLY A 511 10.90 15.13 5.21
CA GLY A 511 11.54 16.42 5.43
C GLY A 511 11.53 17.29 4.18
N THR A 512 11.85 16.71 3.01
CA THR A 512 11.72 17.44 1.73
C THR A 512 10.28 17.88 1.46
N ILE A 513 9.29 17.05 1.78
CA ILE A 513 7.87 17.40 1.61
C ILE A 513 7.47 18.58 2.49
N VAL A 514 8.00 18.66 3.72
CA VAL A 514 7.77 19.83 4.59
C VAL A 514 8.25 21.11 3.91
N LEU A 515 9.44 21.11 3.30
CA LEU A 515 10.00 22.29 2.62
C LEU A 515 9.13 22.78 1.46
N PHE A 516 8.47 21.86 0.74
CA PHE A 516 7.60 22.16 -0.39
C PHE A 516 6.11 22.11 -0.04
N LEU A 517 5.76 22.12 1.25
CA LEU A 517 4.38 21.87 1.66
C LEU A 517 3.41 22.93 1.13
N GLN A 518 3.83 24.20 1.08
CA GLN A 518 3.01 25.28 0.55
C GLN A 518 2.74 25.11 -0.97
N PRO A 519 3.74 24.96 -1.85
CA PRO A 519 3.51 24.61 -3.24
C PRO A 519 2.64 23.37 -3.43
N ILE A 520 2.87 22.32 -2.62
CA ILE A 520 2.06 21.09 -2.66
C ILE A 520 0.60 21.40 -2.32
N PHE A 521 0.34 22.19 -1.29
CA PHE A 521 -1.02 22.59 -0.92
C PHE A 521 -1.68 23.49 -1.96
N ASN A 522 -0.93 24.40 -2.59
CA ASN A 522 -1.45 25.25 -3.68
C ASN A 522 -1.92 24.40 -4.86
N ILE A 523 -1.13 23.41 -5.25
CA ILE A 523 -1.44 22.52 -6.38
C ILE A 523 -2.52 21.51 -6.02
N TRP A 524 -2.43 20.90 -4.83
CA TRP A 524 -3.31 19.81 -4.42
C TRP A 524 -4.70 20.30 -3.99
N LEU A 525 -4.77 21.41 -3.26
CA LEU A 525 -6.03 21.91 -2.70
C LEU A 525 -6.69 23.00 -3.55
N GLY A 526 -5.96 23.67 -4.46
CA GLY A 526 -6.50 24.73 -5.31
C GLY A 526 -7.15 25.84 -4.49
N ASP A 527 -8.43 26.12 -4.73
CA ASP A 527 -9.15 27.17 -4.00
C ASP A 527 -9.31 26.88 -2.50
N ALA A 528 -9.17 25.62 -2.07
CA ALA A 528 -9.22 25.20 -0.67
C ALA A 528 -7.84 25.21 0.02
N THR A 529 -6.82 25.78 -0.63
CA THR A 529 -5.47 25.93 -0.09
C THR A 529 -5.47 26.67 1.24
N ILE A 530 -4.60 26.21 2.13
CA ILE A 530 -4.35 26.86 3.42
C ILE A 530 -2.92 27.36 3.44
N ILE A 531 -2.69 28.44 4.18
CA ILE A 531 -1.34 28.90 4.48
C ILE A 531 -0.70 27.88 5.42
N VAL A 532 0.51 27.44 5.06
CA VAL A 532 1.26 26.47 5.83
C VAL A 532 1.79 27.12 7.10
N ASP A 533 1.38 26.55 8.23
CA ASP A 533 1.98 26.78 9.54
C ASP A 533 3.13 25.79 9.72
N TRP A 534 4.34 26.33 9.82
CA TRP A 534 5.57 25.55 9.94
C TRP A 534 5.65 24.75 11.24
N VAL A 535 5.04 25.23 12.33
CA VAL A 535 5.01 24.49 13.60
C VAL A 535 4.17 23.25 13.44
N ILE A 536 2.98 23.36 12.83
CA ILE A 536 2.11 22.22 12.56
C ILE A 536 2.81 21.23 11.62
N ALA A 537 3.43 21.73 10.54
CA ALA A 537 4.18 20.90 9.59
C ALA A 537 5.31 20.12 10.28
N LEU A 538 6.08 20.76 11.17
CA LEU A 538 7.16 20.13 11.93
C LEU A 538 6.64 19.10 12.95
N VAL A 539 5.52 19.37 13.61
CA VAL A 539 4.89 18.40 14.54
C VAL A 539 4.39 17.16 13.78
N CYS A 540 3.75 17.35 12.62
CA CYS A 540 3.34 16.24 11.76
C CYS A 540 4.55 15.44 11.25
N PHE A 541 5.63 16.13 10.87
CA PHE A 541 6.91 15.53 10.46
C PHE A 541 7.56 14.70 11.58
N ALA A 542 7.57 15.22 12.81
CA ALA A 542 8.07 14.49 13.97
C ALA A 542 7.24 13.22 14.24
N SER A 543 5.91 13.34 14.19
CA SER A 543 4.98 12.21 14.36
C SER A 543 5.21 11.10 13.33
N ILE A 544 5.28 11.45 12.04
CA ILE A 544 5.52 10.45 11.01
C ILE A 544 6.90 9.80 11.15
N SER A 545 7.92 10.57 11.56
CA SER A 545 9.27 10.05 11.75
C SER A 545 9.32 8.97 12.82
N VAL A 546 8.71 9.22 13.98
CA VAL A 546 8.59 8.22 15.06
C VAL A 546 7.84 6.98 14.58
N ARG A 547 6.75 7.15 13.80
CA ARG A 547 5.94 6.04 13.26
C ARG A 547 6.70 5.19 12.23
N LEU A 548 7.56 5.79 11.42
CA LEU A 548 8.41 5.06 10.47
C LEU A 548 9.39 4.13 11.22
N PHE A 549 10.11 4.65 12.22
CA PHE A 549 11.06 3.82 12.99
C PHE A 549 10.38 2.72 13.82
N THR A 550 9.27 3.05 14.49
CA THR A 550 8.50 2.06 15.26
C THR A 550 7.93 0.96 14.37
N THR A 551 7.50 1.28 13.15
CA THR A 551 6.98 0.29 12.20
C THR A 551 8.03 -0.75 11.79
N VAL A 552 9.29 -0.34 11.57
CA VAL A 552 10.40 -1.30 11.34
C VAL A 552 10.60 -2.18 12.57
N SER A 553 10.69 -1.56 13.74
CA SER A 553 10.93 -2.26 15.00
C SER A 553 9.83 -3.29 15.30
N SER A 554 8.57 -2.92 15.08
CA SER A 554 7.40 -3.81 15.20
C SER A 554 7.45 -4.96 14.20
N ALA A 555 7.80 -4.73 12.93
CA ALA A 555 7.92 -5.81 11.95
C ALA A 555 9.00 -6.83 12.35
N ILE A 556 10.11 -6.36 12.92
CA ILE A 556 11.18 -7.21 13.43
C ILE A 556 10.71 -7.96 14.68
N SER A 557 10.09 -7.28 15.64
CA SER A 557 9.57 -7.89 16.87
C SER A 557 8.53 -8.97 16.59
N ASN A 558 7.65 -8.73 15.62
CA ASN A 558 6.67 -9.70 15.17
C ASN A 558 7.34 -10.99 14.66
N GLY A 559 8.47 -10.86 13.95
CA GLY A 559 9.27 -12.00 13.48
C GLY A 559 10.08 -12.68 14.58
N LEU A 560 10.66 -11.91 15.51
CA LEU A 560 11.38 -12.44 16.67
C LEU A 560 10.45 -13.01 17.76
N GLN A 561 9.14 -12.83 17.62
CA GLN A 561 8.11 -13.10 18.65
C GLN A 561 8.38 -12.37 19.99
N THR A 562 9.00 -11.18 19.94
CA THR A 562 9.14 -10.30 21.12
C THR A 562 7.89 -9.44 21.29
N LEU A 563 6.73 -10.10 21.39
CA LEU A 563 5.42 -9.44 21.33
C LEU A 563 5.02 -8.76 22.66
N LYS A 564 5.45 -9.30 23.81
CA LYS A 564 5.09 -8.77 25.13
C LYS A 564 5.54 -7.30 25.32
N PRO A 565 6.83 -6.94 25.07
CA PRO A 565 7.26 -5.54 25.19
C PRO A 565 6.47 -4.60 24.27
N GLN A 566 6.16 -5.04 23.05
CA GLN A 566 5.37 -4.28 22.09
C GLN A 566 3.96 -4.03 22.60
N LEU A 567 3.28 -5.06 23.10
CA LEU A 567 1.94 -4.95 23.65
C LEU A 567 1.91 -4.01 24.87
N ILE A 568 2.86 -4.16 25.80
CA ILE A 568 2.94 -3.30 27.00
C ILE A 568 3.10 -1.84 26.58
N CYS A 569 4.03 -1.52 25.69
CA CYS A 569 4.23 -0.14 25.22
C CYS A 569 2.96 0.44 24.58
N LEU A 570 2.25 -0.34 23.76
CA LEU A 570 1.02 0.10 23.11
C LEU A 570 -0.12 0.32 24.11
N LEU A 571 -0.32 -0.61 25.05
CA LEU A 571 -1.34 -0.47 26.09
C LEU A 571 -1.04 0.71 27.02
N THR A 572 0.22 0.91 27.39
CA THR A 572 0.63 2.11 28.15
C THR A 572 0.27 3.37 27.36
N GLY A 573 0.59 3.43 26.07
CA GLY A 573 0.20 4.54 25.20
C GLY A 573 -1.32 4.80 25.19
N VAL A 574 -2.13 3.76 25.08
CA VAL A 574 -3.61 3.86 25.13
C VAL A 574 -4.07 4.45 26.47
N ILE A 575 -3.55 3.94 27.59
CA ILE A 575 -3.95 4.34 28.93
C ILE A 575 -3.55 5.79 29.22
N ILE A 576 -2.33 6.21 28.83
CA ILE A 576 -1.81 7.54 29.16
C ILE A 576 -2.34 8.64 28.24
N LYS A 577 -2.81 8.30 27.03
CA LYS A 577 -3.18 9.29 26.00
C LYS A 577 -4.23 10.28 26.49
N ILE A 578 -5.37 9.79 27.00
CA ILE A 578 -6.45 10.65 27.47
C ILE A 578 -6.01 11.50 28.69
N PRO A 579 -5.43 10.91 29.77
CA PRO A 579 -4.89 11.69 30.88
C PRO A 579 -3.91 12.77 30.46
N LEU A 580 -2.98 12.48 29.55
CA LEU A 580 -1.99 13.45 29.07
C LEU A 580 -2.64 14.64 28.34
N VAL A 581 -3.68 14.40 27.53
CA VAL A 581 -4.43 15.48 26.88
C VAL A 581 -5.08 16.40 27.91
N PHE A 582 -5.71 15.83 28.95
CA PHE A 582 -6.32 16.62 30.02
C PHE A 582 -5.28 17.38 30.86
N ILE A 583 -4.14 16.76 31.19
CA ILE A 583 -3.05 17.42 31.91
C ILE A 583 -2.51 18.61 31.12
N ILE A 584 -2.27 18.46 29.81
CA ILE A 584 -1.83 19.58 28.96
C ILE A 584 -2.86 20.72 28.95
N LYS A 585 -4.16 20.38 28.89
CA LYS A 585 -5.24 21.37 28.97
C LYS A 585 -5.30 22.11 30.31
N LEU A 586 -4.91 21.46 31.40
CA LEU A 586 -4.85 22.09 32.73
C LEU A 586 -3.60 22.98 32.90
N LEU A 587 -2.46 22.57 32.34
CA LEU A 587 -1.19 23.28 32.51
C LEU A 587 -1.05 24.51 31.61
N PHE A 588 -1.76 24.56 30.48
CA PHE A 588 -1.64 25.65 29.51
C PHE A 588 -3.01 26.25 29.20
N VAL A 589 -3.12 27.59 29.31
CA VAL A 589 -4.38 28.31 29.09
C VAL A 589 -4.84 28.27 27.63
N ASN A 590 -3.90 28.37 26.68
CA ASN A 590 -4.16 28.32 25.24
C ASN A 590 -3.45 27.11 24.63
N VAL A 591 -4.10 25.95 24.69
CA VAL A 591 -3.56 24.73 24.06
C VAL A 591 -3.89 24.72 22.56
N PRO A 592 -2.90 24.65 21.66
CA PRO A 592 -3.16 24.49 20.25
C PRO A 592 -3.61 23.05 19.94
N TRP A 593 -4.41 22.86 18.89
CA TRP A 593 -4.94 21.53 18.53
C TRP A 593 -3.84 20.51 18.19
N TYR A 594 -2.69 20.96 17.68
CA TYR A 594 -1.56 20.08 17.34
C TYR A 594 -0.91 19.45 18.58
N SER A 595 -1.24 19.91 19.79
CA SER A 595 -0.87 19.25 21.05
C SER A 595 -1.35 17.79 21.12
N ILE A 596 -2.48 17.46 20.47
CA ILE A 596 -2.98 16.08 20.39
C ILE A 596 -1.98 15.19 19.64
N ILE A 597 -1.33 15.71 18.59
CA ILE A 597 -0.27 15.00 17.85
C ILE A 597 0.98 14.85 18.72
N VAL A 598 1.32 15.87 19.52
CA VAL A 598 2.45 15.81 20.46
C VAL A 598 2.22 14.72 21.50
N VAL A 599 1.01 14.61 22.07
CA VAL A 599 0.66 13.52 22.97
C VAL A 599 0.79 12.17 22.28
N ASP A 600 0.36 12.06 21.02
CA ASP A 600 0.51 10.82 20.25
C ASP A 600 1.98 10.43 20.10
N ILE A 601 2.87 11.39 19.79
CA ILE A 601 4.32 11.18 19.79
C ILE A 601 4.79 10.63 21.13
N MET A 602 4.38 11.23 22.25
CA MET A 602 4.74 10.78 23.60
C MET A 602 4.29 9.33 23.86
N CYS A 603 3.10 8.96 23.42
CA CYS A 603 2.60 7.58 23.51
C CYS A 603 3.44 6.58 22.69
N TYR A 604 4.06 7.01 21.58
CA TYR A 604 4.93 6.18 20.76
C TYR A 604 6.40 6.14 21.21
N ILE A 605 6.87 7.05 22.08
CA ILE A 605 8.26 7.08 22.57
C ILE A 605 8.66 5.75 23.27
N PRO A 606 7.86 5.17 24.19
CA PRO A 606 8.19 3.89 24.79
C PRO A 606 8.41 2.79 23.75
N LEU A 607 7.57 2.76 22.71
CA LEU A 607 7.69 1.81 21.60
C LEU A 607 8.96 2.05 20.78
N LEU A 608 9.33 3.32 20.55
CA LEU A 608 10.53 3.72 19.81
C LEU A 608 11.82 3.29 20.51
N VAL A 609 11.85 3.32 21.86
CA VAL A 609 13.06 3.04 22.64
C VAL A 609 13.13 1.58 23.09
N ILE A 610 12.07 1.06 23.70
CA ILE A 610 12.08 -0.26 24.34
C ILE A 610 12.15 -1.38 23.30
N LEU A 611 11.48 -1.21 22.16
CA LEU A 611 11.34 -2.29 21.19
C LEU A 611 12.64 -2.62 20.45
N PRO A 612 13.43 -1.65 19.94
CA PRO A 612 14.78 -1.93 19.43
C PRO A 612 15.69 -2.60 20.46
N ILE A 613 15.63 -2.19 21.73
CA ILE A 613 16.45 -2.79 22.81
C ILE A 613 16.03 -4.24 23.04
N ALA A 614 14.73 -4.53 23.11
CA ALA A 614 14.20 -5.87 23.26
C ALA A 614 14.59 -6.77 22.07
N ASN A 615 14.49 -6.25 20.85
CA ASN A 615 14.91 -6.93 19.63
C ASN A 615 16.42 -7.25 19.67
N TYR A 616 17.25 -6.26 20.01
CA TYR A 616 18.68 -6.44 20.12
C TYR A 616 19.07 -7.50 21.16
N ARG A 617 18.48 -7.45 22.36
CA ARG A 617 18.69 -8.46 23.41
C ARG A 617 18.30 -9.85 22.93
N LYS A 618 17.15 -9.99 22.26
CA LYS A 618 16.68 -11.26 21.71
C LYS A 618 17.62 -11.79 20.64
N ILE A 619 18.10 -10.93 19.73
CA ILE A 619 19.06 -11.27 18.69
C ILE A 619 20.41 -11.67 19.31
N LYS A 620 20.91 -10.94 20.31
CA LYS A 620 22.16 -11.27 21.01
C LYS A 620 22.08 -12.64 21.67
N ASN A 621 20.98 -12.91 22.38
CA ASN A 621 20.76 -14.19 23.08
C ASN A 621 20.52 -15.39 22.15
N MET A 622 20.51 -15.22 20.82
CA MET A 622 20.53 -16.35 19.87
C MET A 622 21.86 -17.10 19.86
N SER A 623 22.94 -16.49 20.35
CA SER A 623 24.27 -17.10 20.36
C SER A 623 24.41 -18.13 21.50
N TRP A 624 23.83 -19.32 21.31
CA TRP A 624 24.08 -20.56 22.07
C TRP A 624 23.84 -21.73 21.10
N LYS A 625 24.69 -22.74 20.88
CA LYS A 625 26.01 -23.15 21.35
C LYS A 625 26.88 -23.28 20.07
N GLU A 626 28.10 -22.75 20.05
CA GLU A 626 29.14 -23.42 19.26
C GLU A 626 29.22 -24.84 19.79
N ASP A 627 29.24 -25.79 18.87
CA ASP A 627 29.26 -27.21 19.17
C ASP A 627 30.22 -27.50 20.33
N SER A 628 29.67 -27.94 21.47
CA SER A 628 30.42 -28.82 22.34
C SER A 628 30.58 -30.13 21.56
N VAL A 629 31.51 -30.10 20.60
CA VAL A 629 32.29 -31.25 20.17
C VAL A 629 33.04 -31.64 21.43
N VAL A 630 32.38 -32.47 22.25
CA VAL A 630 33.10 -33.35 23.15
C VAL A 630 33.66 -34.42 22.21
N SER A 631 34.96 -34.28 22.00
CA SER A 631 35.90 -35.24 21.45
C SER A 631 35.65 -36.67 21.89
#